data_AF-F6Q5L6-F1
#
_entry.id   AF-F6Q5L6-F1
#
_cell.length_a   1.000
_cell.length_b   1.000
_cell.length_c   1.000
_cell.angle_alpha   90.00
_cell.angle_beta   90.00
_cell.angle_gamma   90.00
#
_symmetry.space_group_name_H-M   'P 1'
#
loop_
_entity.id
_entity.type
_entity.pdbx_description
1 polymer ?
#
loop_
_entity_poly.entity_id
_entity_poly.type
_entity_poly.pdbx_seq_one_letter_code
_entity_poly.pdbx_strand_id
1 'polypeptide(L)'
;MPACCSWNDVFQYETNKVTRIQSMNYGTIKWICHLIVFSYVIFALVSDKRYQRKEPLISSVHTKVKGIAEVREEIIESGAKKVVQSVFDTADYTFPLQGNSFFVMTNFLKTEGQEQGLCPEYPTRRTLCSSDRGCKKGWMDPQSKGIQTGRCIVYKGNQKTCEVSAWCPIEAVEEAPRPALLNSAENFTVLIKNNIDFPGHNYTTRNFLPGLNITCTFHKTQNPQCPIFRLGDIFRETGDHFSDVAIQGGIMGIEIYWDCNLDRWFHHCRPKYSFRRLDDKTASESSYPGYNFRYAKYYKENNVEKRTLIKVFGIRFDILVFGTGGKFDIIQLIVFVGSTLSYFGLATLFIDFLINTYSSKFCRSSIYPCCKYCEPCSVNEYYYRKKCESIVEPKPRPSMDFTDLSRLPLSLQDPHVTPGQPEDIQLLSEEVTPRHKDSPHWCQCGNCLPSQLPESHRCLEELCCRKKMGACITTSEPFRKLVLSRRVLQFLLLYREPLLVLDADSTNSQLRHCAYRCYATWRFGSQDLADFAILPSCCRWRIRREFPRSEGQYSGFKSPY
;
A
#
# COMPACT_ATOMS: atom_id res chain seq x y z
N MET A 1 2.24 47.38 10.89
CA MET A 1 2.49 46.05 10.28
C MET A 1 1.59 45.95 9.05
N PRO A 2 2.09 46.39 7.88
CA PRO A 2 2.46 45.44 6.83
C PRO A 2 3.63 45.96 5.97
N ALA A 3 4.83 45.40 6.16
CA ALA A 3 5.93 45.57 5.22
C ALA A 3 6.89 44.38 5.35
N CYS A 4 6.34 43.18 5.54
CA CYS A 4 7.14 41.95 5.61
C CYS A 4 7.40 41.35 4.22
N CYS A 5 6.71 41.84 3.18
CA CYS A 5 6.90 41.41 1.80
C CYS A 5 7.26 42.63 0.94
N SER A 6 8.48 42.64 0.43
CA SER A 6 8.92 43.53 -0.63
C SER A 6 8.57 42.93 -2.00
N TRP A 7 8.38 43.77 -3.01
CA TRP A 7 8.24 43.31 -4.40
C TRP A 7 9.44 42.49 -4.85
N ASN A 8 10.62 42.76 -4.29
CA ASN A 8 11.83 41.99 -4.57
C ASN A 8 11.77 40.56 -4.04
N ASP A 9 10.99 40.30 -2.98
CA ASP A 9 10.85 38.96 -2.39
C ASP A 9 10.01 38.04 -3.29
N VAL A 10 9.08 38.62 -4.07
CA VAL A 10 8.26 37.87 -5.06
C VAL A 10 9.11 37.32 -6.21
N PHE A 11 10.22 38.01 -6.54
CA PHE A 11 11.13 37.60 -7.61
C PHE A 11 12.35 36.83 -7.09
N GLN A 12 12.38 36.45 -5.82
CA GLN A 12 13.43 35.57 -5.30
C GLN A 12 13.24 34.14 -5.83
N TYR A 13 14.31 33.58 -6.38
CA TYR A 13 14.36 32.20 -6.84
C TYR A 13 15.52 31.49 -6.13
N GLU A 14 15.19 30.52 -5.30
CA GLU A 14 16.17 29.71 -4.59
C GLU A 14 16.64 28.54 -5.47
N THR A 15 17.95 28.29 -5.44
CA THR A 15 18.55 27.13 -6.12
C THR A 15 19.36 26.33 -5.14
N ASN A 16 19.25 25.00 -5.26
CA ASN A 16 20.08 24.10 -4.48
C ASN A 16 21.54 24.22 -4.95
N LYS A 17 22.44 24.54 -4.02
CA LYS A 17 23.89 24.47 -4.28
C LYS A 17 24.28 23.01 -4.47
N VAL A 18 24.98 22.70 -5.56
CA VAL A 18 25.38 21.33 -5.91
C VAL A 18 26.89 21.25 -6.17
N THR A 19 27.50 20.13 -5.79
CA THR A 19 28.90 19.81 -6.10
C THR A 19 28.95 18.71 -7.16
N ARG A 20 29.53 18.99 -8.32
CA ARG A 20 29.68 18.00 -9.40
C ARG A 20 30.88 17.08 -9.11
N ILE A 21 30.61 15.79 -8.91
CA ILE A 21 31.64 14.76 -8.73
C ILE A 21 31.92 14.10 -10.08
N GLN A 22 33.15 14.22 -10.57
CA GLN A 22 33.60 13.55 -11.79
C GLN A 22 34.21 12.18 -11.45
N SER A 23 33.39 11.14 -11.46
CA SER A 23 33.82 9.75 -11.23
C SER A 23 33.11 8.81 -12.18
N MET A 24 33.88 7.93 -12.83
CA MET A 24 33.31 6.92 -13.74
C MET A 24 32.38 5.98 -12.97
N ASN A 25 32.79 5.49 -11.80
CA ASN A 25 32.01 4.53 -11.01
C ASN A 25 30.63 5.07 -10.63
N TYR A 26 30.55 6.28 -10.07
CA TYR A 26 29.27 6.89 -9.72
C TYR A 26 28.44 7.29 -10.94
N GLY A 27 29.09 7.70 -12.03
CA GLY A 27 28.41 7.93 -13.31
C GLY A 27 27.73 6.66 -13.82
N THR A 28 28.47 5.55 -13.89
CA THR A 28 27.97 4.26 -14.35
C THR A 28 26.85 3.73 -13.45
N ILE A 29 27.02 3.76 -12.12
CA ILE A 29 25.99 3.34 -11.16
C ILE A 29 24.71 4.15 -11.36
N LYS A 30 24.82 5.49 -11.46
CA LYS A 30 23.66 6.36 -11.68
C LYS A 30 22.90 5.99 -12.95
N TRP A 31 23.59 5.84 -14.07
CA TRP A 31 22.96 5.54 -15.36
C TRP A 31 22.35 4.14 -15.41
N ILE A 32 23.00 3.14 -14.81
CA ILE A 32 22.44 1.78 -14.70
C ILE A 32 21.15 1.81 -13.88
N CYS A 33 21.15 2.46 -12.71
CA CYS A 33 19.95 2.60 -11.89
C CYS A 33 18.82 3.30 -12.65
N HIS A 34 19.12 4.40 -13.36
CA HIS A 34 18.15 5.12 -14.18
C HIS A 34 17.60 4.26 -15.32
N LEU A 35 18.44 3.47 -16.00
CA LEU A 35 18.01 2.57 -17.07
C LEU A 35 17.08 1.47 -16.54
N ILE A 36 17.41 0.86 -15.40
CA ILE A 36 16.59 -0.16 -14.74
C ILE A 36 15.22 0.41 -14.38
N VAL A 37 15.19 1.56 -13.71
CA VAL A 37 13.94 2.25 -13.35
C VAL A 37 13.13 2.58 -14.60
N PHE A 38 13.75 3.18 -15.61
CA PHE A 38 13.08 3.54 -16.86
C PHE A 38 12.48 2.34 -17.59
N SER A 39 13.24 1.23 -17.67
CA SER A 39 12.79 -0.02 -18.30
C SER A 39 11.59 -0.61 -17.57
N TYR A 40 11.62 -0.61 -16.23
CA TYR A 40 10.49 -1.06 -15.42
C TYR A 40 9.25 -0.16 -15.60
N VAL A 41 9.43 1.17 -15.61
CA VAL A 41 8.34 2.11 -15.83
C VAL A 41 7.67 1.89 -17.18
N ILE A 42 8.45 1.69 -18.25
CA ILE A 42 7.92 1.36 -19.59
C ILE A 42 7.19 0.02 -19.56
N PHE A 43 7.79 -1.01 -18.95
CA PHE A 43 7.19 -2.33 -18.85
C PHE A 43 5.82 -2.28 -18.14
N ALA A 44 5.74 -1.57 -17.01
CA ALA A 44 4.50 -1.39 -16.28
C ALA A 44 3.47 -0.55 -17.06
N LEU A 45 3.93 0.51 -17.74
CA LEU A 45 3.09 1.35 -18.59
C LEU A 45 2.40 0.53 -19.69
N VAL A 46 3.16 -0.34 -20.35
CA VAL A 46 2.68 -1.15 -21.49
C VAL A 46 1.88 -2.36 -21.04
N SER A 47 2.37 -3.12 -20.06
CA SER A 47 1.74 -4.38 -19.61
C SER A 47 0.40 -4.14 -18.93
N ASP A 48 0.34 -3.18 -18.00
CA ASP A 48 -0.90 -2.84 -17.30
C ASP A 48 -1.77 -1.84 -18.07
N LYS A 49 -1.25 -1.29 -19.18
CA LYS A 49 -1.84 -0.21 -19.97
C LYS A 49 -2.22 1.01 -19.12
N ARG A 50 -1.28 1.48 -18.27
CA ARG A 50 -1.53 2.59 -17.31
C ARG A 50 -1.86 3.92 -18.00
N TYR A 51 -1.53 4.05 -19.28
CA TYR A 51 -1.91 5.21 -20.11
C TYR A 51 -3.39 5.21 -20.53
N GLN A 52 -4.13 4.14 -20.25
CA GLN A 52 -5.54 4.05 -20.55
C GLN A 52 -6.38 4.36 -19.31
N ARG A 53 -7.45 5.13 -19.50
CA ARG A 53 -8.54 5.17 -18.54
C ARG A 53 -9.36 3.90 -18.71
N LYS A 54 -9.56 3.17 -17.60
CA LYS A 54 -10.34 1.94 -17.56
C LYS A 54 -11.76 2.23 -17.09
N GLU A 55 -12.74 1.61 -17.72
CA GLU A 55 -14.16 1.71 -17.39
C GLU A 55 -14.78 0.30 -17.32
N PRO A 56 -15.62 0.00 -16.31
CA PRO A 56 -16.41 -1.23 -16.30
C PRO A 56 -17.49 -1.20 -17.38
N LEU A 57 -17.88 -2.37 -17.87
CA LEU A 57 -18.96 -2.49 -18.84
C LEU A 57 -20.35 -2.49 -18.19
N ILE A 58 -21.34 -2.03 -18.95
CA ILE A 58 -22.76 -2.32 -18.72
C ILE A 58 -23.17 -3.41 -19.71
N SER A 59 -23.86 -4.45 -19.25
CA SER A 59 -24.24 -5.59 -20.08
C SER A 59 -25.75 -5.79 -20.16
N SER A 60 -26.24 -6.17 -21.34
CA SER A 60 -27.55 -6.75 -21.55
C SER A 60 -27.41 -8.15 -22.13
N VAL A 61 -28.14 -9.11 -21.56
CA VAL A 61 -28.13 -10.51 -21.98
C VAL A 61 -29.53 -10.94 -22.39
N HIS A 62 -29.61 -11.67 -23.50
CA HIS A 62 -30.83 -12.33 -23.96
C HIS A 62 -30.52 -13.76 -24.39
N THR A 63 -31.21 -14.73 -23.81
CA THR A 63 -31.00 -16.15 -24.05
C THR A 63 -32.13 -16.77 -24.85
N LYS A 64 -31.81 -17.74 -25.70
CA LYS A 64 -32.82 -18.55 -26.39
C LYS A 64 -32.38 -20.01 -26.38
N VAL A 65 -33.10 -20.84 -25.65
CA VAL A 65 -32.90 -22.29 -25.64
C VAL A 65 -33.69 -22.91 -26.79
N LYS A 66 -33.14 -23.95 -27.41
CA LYS A 66 -33.78 -24.75 -28.46
C LYS A 66 -33.45 -26.23 -28.25
N GLY A 67 -34.47 -27.07 -28.41
CA GLY A 67 -34.39 -28.50 -28.22
C GLY A 67 -35.79 -29.08 -28.04
N ILE A 68 -35.92 -30.38 -28.30
CA ILE A 68 -37.17 -31.13 -28.11
C ILE A 68 -36.79 -32.41 -27.38
N ALA A 69 -37.56 -32.78 -26.36
CA ALA A 69 -37.40 -34.06 -25.67
C ALA A 69 -38.70 -34.87 -25.76
N GLU A 70 -38.54 -36.17 -25.94
CA GLU A 70 -39.63 -37.15 -25.85
C GLU A 70 -39.49 -37.87 -24.52
N VAL A 71 -40.58 -37.97 -23.77
CA VAL A 71 -40.65 -38.71 -22.51
C VAL A 71 -41.72 -39.79 -22.64
N ARG A 72 -41.38 -41.01 -22.23
CA ARG A 72 -42.31 -42.15 -22.18
C ARG A 72 -42.51 -42.53 -20.72
N GLU A 73 -43.71 -42.30 -20.21
CA GLU A 73 -44.08 -42.68 -18.84
C GLU A 73 -45.06 -43.86 -18.87
N GLU A 74 -44.82 -44.85 -18.01
CA GLU A 74 -45.79 -45.91 -17.74
C GLU A 74 -46.72 -45.46 -16.61
N ILE A 75 -47.95 -45.05 -16.94
CA ILE A 75 -48.96 -44.70 -15.95
C ILE A 75 -49.85 -45.93 -15.70
N ILE A 76 -50.10 -46.25 -14.44
CA ILE A 76 -51.06 -47.30 -14.05
C ILE A 76 -52.41 -46.63 -13.81
N GLU A 77 -53.25 -46.59 -14.85
CA GLU A 77 -54.66 -46.18 -14.73
C GLU A 77 -55.54 -47.42 -14.54
N SER A 78 -56.27 -47.49 -13.43
CA SER A 78 -57.30 -48.53 -13.20
C SER A 78 -56.79 -49.98 -13.30
N GLY A 79 -55.54 -50.24 -12.95
CA GLY A 79 -54.92 -51.57 -13.02
C GLY A 79 -54.36 -51.97 -14.39
N ALA A 80 -54.52 -51.13 -15.42
CA ALA A 80 -53.91 -51.31 -16.73
C ALA A 80 -52.68 -50.42 -16.89
N LYS A 81 -51.58 -50.98 -17.40
CA LYS A 81 -50.37 -50.21 -17.77
C LYS A 81 -50.64 -49.45 -19.06
N LYS A 82 -50.67 -48.12 -18.98
CA LYS A 82 -50.82 -47.22 -20.12
C LYS A 82 -49.53 -46.45 -20.33
N VAL A 83 -48.90 -46.64 -21.47
CA VAL A 83 -47.70 -45.87 -21.84
C VAL A 83 -48.18 -44.54 -22.40
N VAL A 84 -47.88 -43.44 -21.71
CA VAL A 84 -48.15 -42.08 -22.17
C VAL A 84 -46.86 -41.52 -22.76
N GLN A 85 -46.91 -41.19 -24.05
CA GLN A 85 -45.83 -40.53 -24.76
C GLN A 85 -46.11 -39.02 -24.77
N SER A 86 -45.19 -38.25 -24.19
CA SER A 86 -45.27 -36.79 -24.13
C SER A 86 -44.07 -36.15 -24.81
N VAL A 87 -44.30 -35.05 -25.51
CA VAL A 87 -43.24 -34.25 -26.14
C VAL A 87 -43.13 -32.94 -25.38
N PHE A 88 -41.90 -32.55 -25.05
CA PHE A 88 -41.56 -31.32 -24.35
C PHE A 88 -40.78 -30.40 -25.27
N ASP A 89 -41.30 -29.20 -25.49
CA ASP A 89 -40.63 -28.16 -26.26
C ASP A 89 -40.14 -27.01 -25.36
N THR A 90 -39.60 -25.95 -25.98
CA THR A 90 -39.05 -24.81 -25.26
C THR A 90 -40.06 -24.14 -24.32
N ALA A 91 -41.35 -24.12 -24.65
CA ALA A 91 -42.38 -23.53 -23.78
C ALA A 91 -42.66 -24.39 -22.54
N ASP A 92 -42.36 -25.68 -22.57
CA ASP A 92 -42.62 -26.60 -21.46
C ASP A 92 -41.46 -26.68 -20.46
N TYR A 93 -40.21 -26.73 -20.95
CA TYR A 93 -39.03 -26.93 -20.09
C TYR A 93 -38.30 -25.63 -19.71
N THR A 94 -38.65 -24.49 -20.30
CA THR A 94 -38.11 -23.18 -19.90
C THR A 94 -39.14 -22.37 -19.13
N PHE A 95 -38.66 -21.60 -18.15
CA PHE A 95 -39.49 -20.74 -17.33
C PHE A 95 -38.99 -19.30 -17.47
N PRO A 96 -39.90 -18.31 -17.55
CA PRO A 96 -39.50 -16.91 -17.59
C PRO A 96 -38.90 -16.51 -16.24
N LEU A 97 -37.57 -16.43 -16.19
CA LEU A 97 -36.85 -15.93 -15.03
C LEU A 97 -36.66 -14.41 -15.14
N GLN A 98 -36.74 -13.72 -14.01
CA GLN A 98 -36.34 -12.32 -13.90
C GLN A 98 -34.81 -12.26 -13.74
N GLY A 99 -34.09 -11.74 -14.75
CA GLY A 99 -32.65 -11.47 -14.67
C GLY A 99 -31.80 -12.11 -15.78
N ASN A 100 -30.48 -12.13 -15.58
CA ASN A 100 -29.48 -12.69 -16.51
C ASN A 100 -29.29 -14.21 -16.31
N SER A 101 -30.38 -14.96 -16.20
CA SER A 101 -30.34 -16.41 -16.02
C SER A 101 -31.44 -17.11 -16.79
N PHE A 102 -31.24 -18.39 -17.07
CA PHE A 102 -32.25 -19.24 -17.67
C PHE A 102 -32.28 -20.59 -16.97
N PHE A 103 -33.44 -21.23 -17.00
CA PHE A 103 -33.65 -22.53 -16.39
C PHE A 103 -34.03 -23.55 -17.45
N VAL A 104 -33.49 -24.77 -17.31
CA VAL A 104 -33.83 -25.91 -18.15
C VAL A 104 -34.26 -27.06 -17.25
N MET A 105 -35.52 -27.48 -17.39
CA MET A 105 -36.04 -28.67 -16.72
C MET A 105 -35.37 -29.93 -17.25
N THR A 106 -34.90 -30.79 -16.35
CA THR A 106 -34.27 -32.08 -16.68
C THR A 106 -35.02 -33.27 -16.09
N ASN A 107 -35.77 -33.04 -15.02
CA ASN A 107 -36.58 -34.05 -14.36
C ASN A 107 -37.83 -33.41 -13.74
N PHE A 108 -38.90 -34.18 -13.57
CA PHE A 108 -40.10 -33.66 -12.94
C PHE A 108 -40.90 -34.78 -12.26
N LEU A 109 -41.76 -34.39 -11.32
CA LEU A 109 -42.79 -35.23 -10.71
C LEU A 109 -44.11 -34.49 -10.81
N LYS A 110 -45.16 -35.19 -11.22
CA LYS A 110 -46.48 -34.62 -11.49
C LYS A 110 -47.52 -35.24 -10.56
N THR A 111 -48.34 -34.40 -9.95
CA THR A 111 -49.53 -34.82 -9.19
C THR A 111 -50.75 -34.18 -9.84
N GLU A 112 -51.48 -34.97 -10.60
CA GLU A 112 -52.67 -34.54 -11.35
C GLU A 112 -53.94 -34.60 -10.50
N GLY A 113 -54.96 -33.85 -10.93
CA GLY A 113 -56.29 -33.95 -10.34
C GLY A 113 -56.39 -33.46 -8.91
N GLN A 114 -55.51 -32.55 -8.47
CA GLN A 114 -55.61 -32.01 -7.11
C GLN A 114 -56.83 -31.09 -7.00
N GLU A 115 -57.67 -31.31 -6.00
CA GLU A 115 -58.81 -30.49 -5.63
C GLU A 115 -58.75 -30.09 -4.16
N GLN A 116 -59.36 -28.97 -3.77
CA GLN A 116 -59.39 -28.59 -2.36
C GLN A 116 -60.37 -29.48 -1.58
N GLY A 117 -59.88 -30.17 -0.56
CA GLY A 117 -60.70 -31.12 0.19
C GLY A 117 -60.04 -31.63 1.46
N LEU A 118 -60.63 -32.69 2.01
CA LEU A 118 -60.09 -33.45 3.15
C LEU A 118 -59.52 -34.77 2.64
N CYS A 119 -58.26 -35.04 2.94
CA CYS A 119 -57.60 -36.29 2.56
C CYS A 119 -56.53 -36.69 3.58
N PRO A 120 -56.13 -37.97 3.59
CA PRO A 120 -54.99 -38.40 4.38
C PRO A 120 -53.69 -37.77 3.87
N GLU A 121 -52.83 -37.31 4.78
CA GLU A 121 -51.47 -36.87 4.45
C GLU A 121 -50.61 -38.05 3.94
N TYR A 122 -49.58 -37.78 3.13
CA TYR A 122 -48.68 -38.83 2.63
C TYR A 122 -47.90 -39.48 3.79
N PRO A 123 -47.77 -40.83 3.83
CA PRO A 123 -47.14 -41.54 4.94
C PRO A 123 -45.63 -41.31 4.99
N THR A 124 -45.19 -40.56 6.00
CA THR A 124 -43.79 -40.34 6.38
C THR A 124 -43.63 -40.67 7.86
N ARG A 125 -42.39 -40.85 8.36
CA ARG A 125 -42.14 -41.13 9.78
C ARG A 125 -42.78 -40.12 10.74
N ARG A 126 -43.06 -38.89 10.29
CA ARG A 126 -43.67 -37.82 11.09
C ARG A 126 -45.19 -37.74 10.97
N THR A 127 -45.77 -38.21 9.86
CA THR A 127 -47.21 -38.07 9.55
C THR A 127 -48.02 -39.33 9.86
N LEU A 128 -47.34 -40.44 10.15
CA LEU A 128 -47.96 -41.68 10.62
C LEU A 128 -48.62 -41.47 11.98
N CYS A 129 -49.86 -41.92 12.11
CA CYS A 129 -50.62 -41.88 13.35
C CYS A 129 -51.22 -43.26 13.64
N SER A 130 -51.39 -43.59 14.92
CA SER A 130 -52.10 -44.81 15.33
C SER A 130 -53.53 -44.52 15.80
N SER A 131 -53.76 -43.33 16.35
CA SER A 131 -55.06 -42.87 16.85
C SER A 131 -55.20 -41.35 16.66
N ASP A 132 -56.44 -40.85 16.74
CA ASP A 132 -56.77 -39.43 16.61
C ASP A 132 -56.00 -38.53 17.59
N ARG A 133 -55.60 -39.05 18.76
CA ARG A 133 -54.78 -38.33 19.74
C ARG A 133 -53.41 -37.90 19.20
N GLY A 134 -52.90 -38.58 18.16
CA GLY A 134 -51.63 -38.26 17.51
C GLY A 134 -51.73 -37.04 16.57
N CYS A 135 -52.94 -36.63 16.18
CA CYS A 135 -53.18 -35.55 15.24
C CYS A 135 -53.70 -34.32 16.01
N LYS A 136 -53.10 -33.14 15.77
CA LYS A 136 -53.48 -31.91 16.48
C LYS A 136 -54.36 -31.05 15.58
N LYS A 137 -55.59 -30.77 16.01
CA LYS A 137 -56.51 -29.90 15.26
C LYS A 137 -55.93 -28.50 15.11
N GLY A 138 -55.91 -27.97 13.89
CA GLY A 138 -55.42 -26.63 13.56
C GLY A 138 -53.89 -26.51 13.52
N TRP A 139 -53.15 -27.61 13.64
CA TRP A 139 -51.70 -27.58 13.58
C TRP A 139 -51.19 -27.46 12.14
N MET A 140 -50.16 -26.64 11.95
CA MET A 140 -49.49 -26.37 10.67
C MET A 140 -48.01 -26.69 10.81
N ASP A 141 -47.54 -27.72 10.12
CA ASP A 141 -46.11 -28.10 10.02
C ASP A 141 -45.53 -27.50 8.75
N PRO A 142 -44.35 -26.85 8.78
CA PRO A 142 -43.61 -26.48 7.58
C PRO A 142 -43.37 -27.65 6.60
N GLN A 143 -43.33 -28.90 7.07
CA GLN A 143 -43.16 -30.09 6.22
C GLN A 143 -44.48 -30.72 5.74
N SER A 144 -45.60 -30.42 6.40
CA SER A 144 -46.94 -30.86 5.97
C SER A 144 -47.45 -29.97 4.84
N LYS A 145 -48.35 -30.51 4.02
CA LYS A 145 -48.93 -29.80 2.87
C LYS A 145 -50.28 -29.17 3.17
N GLY A 146 -50.79 -29.30 4.40
CA GLY A 146 -52.11 -28.83 4.79
C GLY A 146 -52.28 -28.58 6.29
N ILE A 147 -53.51 -28.21 6.67
CA ILE A 147 -53.89 -27.96 8.06
C ILE A 147 -54.50 -29.24 8.65
N GLN A 148 -53.97 -29.73 9.77
CA GLN A 148 -54.48 -30.95 10.40
C GLN A 148 -55.89 -30.76 10.99
N THR A 149 -56.79 -31.71 10.74
CA THR A 149 -58.16 -31.70 11.31
C THR A 149 -58.23 -32.30 12.71
N GLY A 150 -57.24 -33.12 13.09
CA GLY A 150 -57.20 -33.87 14.35
C GLY A 150 -57.69 -35.31 14.26
N ARG A 151 -58.02 -35.82 13.06
CA ARG A 151 -58.45 -37.20 12.83
C ARG A 151 -57.34 -38.04 12.22
N CYS A 152 -57.25 -39.31 12.60
CA CYS A 152 -56.30 -40.29 12.08
C CYS A 152 -57.03 -41.28 11.17
N ILE A 153 -56.85 -41.15 9.86
CA ILE A 153 -57.59 -41.92 8.85
C ILE A 153 -56.66 -42.87 8.07
N VAL A 154 -57.24 -43.88 7.42
CA VAL A 154 -56.49 -44.88 6.65
C VAL A 154 -56.04 -44.28 5.33
N TYR A 155 -54.73 -44.32 5.03
CA TYR A 155 -54.17 -43.94 3.74
C TYR A 155 -54.20 -45.12 2.76
N LYS A 156 -53.55 -46.25 3.13
CA LYS A 156 -53.51 -47.47 2.31
C LYS A 156 -53.21 -48.69 3.17
N GLY A 157 -54.01 -49.74 3.06
CA GLY A 157 -53.85 -50.98 3.85
C GLY A 157 -53.88 -50.70 5.36
N ASN A 158 -52.82 -51.09 6.08
CA ASN A 158 -52.69 -50.85 7.54
C ASN A 158 -52.06 -49.49 7.89
N GLN A 159 -51.67 -48.66 6.91
CA GLN A 159 -51.07 -47.36 7.17
C GLN A 159 -52.13 -46.30 7.42
N LYS A 160 -52.06 -45.63 8.57
CA LYS A 160 -52.92 -44.49 8.95
C LYS A 160 -52.10 -43.21 9.07
N THR A 161 -52.65 -42.12 8.58
CA THR A 161 -52.04 -40.78 8.63
C THR A 161 -53.07 -39.74 9.05
N CYS A 162 -52.60 -38.58 9.52
CA CYS A 162 -53.49 -37.51 9.92
C CYS A 162 -54.26 -36.96 8.69
N GLU A 163 -55.56 -36.72 8.88
CA GLU A 163 -56.41 -36.03 7.91
C GLU A 163 -56.04 -34.54 7.88
N VAL A 164 -55.87 -34.01 6.67
CA VAL A 164 -55.51 -32.60 6.44
C VAL A 164 -56.49 -31.94 5.48
N SER A 165 -56.72 -30.64 5.69
CA SER A 165 -57.39 -29.77 4.72
C SER A 165 -56.34 -29.16 3.80
N ALA A 166 -56.35 -29.59 2.54
CA ALA A 166 -55.29 -29.31 1.57
C ALA A 166 -55.77 -29.51 0.11
N TRP A 167 -54.82 -29.44 -0.82
CA TRP A 167 -55.01 -29.91 -2.20
C TRP A 167 -54.81 -31.43 -2.27
N CYS A 168 -55.88 -32.16 -2.53
CA CYS A 168 -55.99 -33.60 -2.47
C CYS A 168 -56.08 -34.22 -3.88
N PRO A 169 -55.36 -35.31 -4.19
CA PRO A 169 -54.46 -36.05 -3.30
C PRO A 169 -53.15 -35.28 -3.02
N ILE A 170 -52.60 -35.50 -1.83
CA ILE A 170 -51.32 -34.92 -1.40
C ILE A 170 -50.18 -35.41 -2.32
N GLU A 171 -49.24 -34.51 -2.61
CA GLU A 171 -47.98 -34.82 -3.31
C GLU A 171 -47.23 -35.96 -2.58
N ALA A 172 -46.97 -37.05 -3.30
CA ALA A 172 -46.16 -38.12 -2.75
C ALA A 172 -44.73 -37.65 -2.48
N VAL A 173 -44.16 -38.01 -1.32
CA VAL A 173 -42.75 -37.74 -1.01
C VAL A 173 -41.88 -38.78 -1.72
N GLU A 174 -41.84 -38.67 -3.05
CA GLU A 174 -41.04 -39.51 -3.92
C GLU A 174 -39.67 -38.88 -4.16
N GLU A 175 -38.66 -39.75 -4.24
CA GLU A 175 -37.35 -39.37 -4.74
C GLU A 175 -37.45 -39.03 -6.23
N ALA A 176 -36.55 -38.16 -6.70
CA ALA A 176 -36.49 -37.82 -8.12
C ALA A 176 -36.24 -39.10 -8.96
N PRO A 177 -36.97 -39.30 -10.07
CA PRO A 177 -36.80 -40.46 -10.93
C PRO A 177 -35.35 -40.64 -11.39
N ARG A 178 -34.87 -41.88 -11.37
CA ARG A 178 -33.54 -42.28 -11.84
C ARG A 178 -33.68 -43.39 -12.89
N PRO A 179 -33.20 -43.21 -14.14
CA PRO A 179 -32.54 -42.02 -14.69
C PRO A 179 -33.48 -40.81 -14.86
N ALA A 180 -32.91 -39.62 -15.08
CA ALA A 180 -33.70 -38.40 -15.29
C ALA A 180 -34.56 -38.49 -16.56
N LEU A 181 -35.81 -38.01 -16.47
CA LEU A 181 -36.80 -38.13 -17.54
C LEU A 181 -36.41 -37.39 -18.83
N LEU A 182 -35.85 -36.19 -18.74
CA LEU A 182 -35.40 -35.40 -19.90
C LEU A 182 -33.88 -35.46 -20.06
N ASN A 183 -33.28 -36.66 -20.06
CA ASN A 183 -31.84 -36.80 -20.30
C ASN A 183 -31.40 -36.27 -21.69
N SER A 184 -32.31 -36.27 -22.67
CA SER A 184 -32.10 -35.68 -24.00
C SER A 184 -31.78 -34.18 -23.97
N ALA A 185 -32.03 -33.49 -22.84
CA ALA A 185 -31.69 -32.08 -22.65
C ALA A 185 -30.19 -31.80 -22.75
N GLU A 186 -29.32 -32.81 -22.60
CA GLU A 186 -27.87 -32.68 -22.85
C GLU A 186 -27.57 -32.16 -24.27
N ASN A 187 -28.44 -32.48 -25.23
CA ASN A 187 -28.30 -32.10 -26.63
C ASN A 187 -28.95 -30.77 -26.99
N PHE A 188 -29.56 -30.09 -26.01
CA PHE A 188 -30.19 -28.80 -26.26
C PHE A 188 -29.12 -27.75 -26.52
N THR A 189 -29.51 -26.75 -27.32
CA THR A 189 -28.65 -25.63 -27.68
C THR A 189 -29.18 -24.36 -27.06
N VAL A 190 -28.27 -23.48 -26.62
CA VAL A 190 -28.59 -22.15 -26.13
C VAL A 190 -27.84 -21.11 -26.94
N LEU A 191 -28.59 -20.15 -27.49
CA LEU A 191 -28.03 -18.94 -28.09
C LEU A 191 -28.01 -17.84 -27.03
N ILE A 192 -26.81 -17.32 -26.73
CA ILE A 192 -26.63 -16.21 -25.80
C ILE A 192 -26.30 -14.95 -26.60
N LYS A 193 -27.20 -13.98 -26.62
CA LYS A 193 -26.95 -12.64 -27.17
C LYS A 193 -26.52 -11.74 -26.04
N ASN A 194 -25.30 -11.21 -26.12
CA ASN A 194 -24.78 -10.27 -25.14
C ASN A 194 -24.37 -8.98 -25.85
N ASN A 195 -24.97 -7.87 -25.41
CA ASN A 195 -24.59 -6.51 -25.78
C ASN A 195 -23.86 -5.90 -24.59
N ILE A 196 -22.73 -5.25 -24.84
CA ILE A 196 -21.98 -4.51 -23.84
C ILE A 196 -21.79 -3.06 -24.27
N ASP A 197 -21.78 -2.17 -23.30
CA ASP A 197 -21.60 -0.75 -23.51
C ASP A 197 -20.59 -0.18 -22.50
N PHE A 198 -19.73 0.71 -23.00
CA PHE A 198 -18.83 1.55 -22.20
C PHE A 198 -19.28 3.01 -22.38
N PRO A 199 -20.19 3.52 -21.53
CA PRO A 199 -20.80 4.83 -21.71
C PRO A 199 -19.79 5.98 -21.75
N GLY A 200 -18.80 5.97 -20.86
CA GLY A 200 -17.75 6.98 -20.78
C GLY A 200 -16.83 6.98 -22.00
N HIS A 201 -16.65 5.84 -22.66
CA HIS A 201 -15.90 5.73 -23.92
C HIS A 201 -16.75 5.86 -25.18
N ASN A 202 -18.08 5.91 -25.05
CA ASN A 202 -19.08 5.88 -26.11
C ASN A 202 -18.83 4.73 -27.09
N TYR A 203 -18.71 3.51 -26.56
CA TYR A 203 -18.42 2.31 -27.33
C TYR A 203 -19.37 1.18 -26.96
N THR A 204 -20.22 0.80 -27.90
CA THR A 204 -21.12 -0.35 -27.78
C THR A 204 -20.67 -1.46 -28.72
N THR A 205 -20.64 -2.69 -28.21
CA THR A 205 -20.38 -3.88 -29.04
C THR A 205 -21.22 -5.06 -28.58
N ARG A 206 -21.15 -6.15 -29.33
CA ARG A 206 -21.94 -7.35 -29.13
C ARG A 206 -21.12 -8.59 -29.44
N ASN A 207 -21.47 -9.71 -28.80
CA ASN A 207 -20.79 -10.98 -29.04
C ASN A 207 -21.09 -11.61 -30.40
N PHE A 208 -22.14 -11.16 -31.10
CA PHE A 208 -22.51 -11.63 -32.43
C PHE A 208 -22.06 -10.64 -33.51
N LEU A 209 -21.03 -11.00 -34.27
CA LEU A 209 -20.51 -10.19 -35.38
C LEU A 209 -21.29 -10.46 -36.67
N PRO A 210 -21.44 -9.46 -37.56
CA PRO A 210 -22.00 -9.68 -38.89
C PRO A 210 -21.10 -10.65 -39.68
N GLY A 211 -21.68 -11.71 -40.22
CA GLY A 211 -20.95 -12.78 -40.93
C GLY A 211 -20.70 -14.06 -40.12
N LEU A 212 -21.18 -14.15 -38.88
CA LEU A 212 -21.08 -15.38 -38.10
C LEU A 212 -22.01 -16.49 -38.66
N ASN A 213 -21.49 -17.71 -38.77
CA ASN A 213 -22.28 -18.86 -39.20
C ASN A 213 -23.35 -19.21 -38.13
N ILE A 214 -24.62 -19.23 -38.53
CA ILE A 214 -25.77 -19.47 -37.65
C ILE A 214 -25.81 -20.94 -37.17
N THR A 215 -25.08 -21.84 -37.84
CA THR A 215 -24.97 -23.26 -37.48
C THR A 215 -23.72 -23.59 -36.66
N CYS A 216 -22.95 -22.60 -36.22
CA CYS A 216 -21.78 -22.87 -35.39
C CYS A 216 -22.17 -23.48 -34.04
N THR A 217 -21.25 -24.21 -33.43
CA THR A 217 -21.31 -24.62 -32.02
C THR A 217 -20.01 -24.20 -31.35
N PHE A 218 -20.10 -23.67 -30.13
CA PHE A 218 -18.96 -23.26 -29.35
C PHE A 218 -18.00 -24.43 -29.14
N HIS A 219 -16.72 -24.17 -29.39
CA HIS A 219 -15.64 -25.07 -29.04
C HIS A 219 -14.42 -24.23 -28.65
N LYS A 220 -13.75 -24.58 -27.55
CA LYS A 220 -12.67 -23.79 -26.95
C LYS A 220 -11.55 -23.41 -27.92
N THR A 221 -11.17 -24.33 -28.80
CA THR A 221 -10.11 -24.12 -29.80
C THR A 221 -10.64 -23.85 -31.22
N GLN A 222 -11.60 -24.63 -31.71
CA GLN A 222 -12.07 -24.54 -33.10
C GLN A 222 -12.92 -23.29 -33.37
N ASN A 223 -13.92 -23.01 -32.52
CA ASN A 223 -14.89 -21.92 -32.70
C ASN A 223 -15.15 -21.18 -31.38
N PRO A 224 -14.15 -20.50 -30.78
CA PRO A 224 -14.28 -19.88 -29.46
C PRO A 224 -15.20 -18.66 -29.42
N GLN A 225 -15.55 -18.10 -30.59
CA GLN A 225 -16.38 -16.91 -30.72
C GLN A 225 -17.84 -17.22 -31.01
N CYS A 226 -18.20 -18.50 -31.17
CA CYS A 226 -19.58 -18.89 -31.41
C CYS A 226 -20.45 -18.69 -30.15
N PRO A 227 -21.58 -17.97 -30.23
CA PRO A 227 -22.48 -17.72 -29.10
C PRO A 227 -23.55 -18.82 -28.91
N ILE A 228 -23.43 -19.95 -29.61
CA ILE A 228 -24.33 -21.10 -29.53
C ILE A 228 -23.62 -22.21 -28.76
N PHE A 229 -24.19 -22.61 -27.63
CA PHE A 229 -23.61 -23.60 -26.73
C PHE A 229 -24.53 -24.82 -26.65
N ARG A 230 -23.96 -26.01 -26.66
CA ARG A 230 -24.67 -27.24 -26.31
C ARG A 230 -24.54 -27.49 -24.81
N LEU A 231 -25.63 -27.85 -24.14
CA LEU A 231 -25.61 -28.00 -22.68
C LEU A 231 -24.61 -29.07 -22.22
N GLY A 232 -24.53 -30.23 -22.89
CA GLY A 232 -23.55 -31.26 -22.57
C GLY A 232 -22.09 -30.82 -22.69
N ASP A 233 -21.77 -29.92 -23.63
CA ASP A 233 -20.40 -29.44 -23.82
C ASP A 233 -19.98 -28.48 -22.69
N ILE A 234 -20.93 -27.75 -22.10
CA ILE A 234 -20.69 -26.91 -20.91
C ILE A 234 -20.24 -27.78 -19.73
N PHE A 235 -20.92 -28.90 -19.49
CA PHE A 235 -20.58 -29.84 -18.42
C PHE A 235 -19.27 -30.57 -18.69
N ARG A 236 -19.00 -30.92 -19.97
CA ARG A 236 -17.73 -31.56 -20.36
C ARG A 236 -16.53 -30.64 -20.11
N GLU A 237 -16.67 -29.33 -20.31
CA GLU A 237 -15.61 -28.35 -20.01
C GLU A 237 -15.36 -28.18 -18.50
N THR A 238 -16.35 -28.39 -17.62
CA THR A 238 -16.15 -28.36 -16.16
C THR A 238 -15.70 -29.71 -15.58
N GLY A 239 -15.79 -30.79 -16.36
CA GLY A 239 -15.50 -32.15 -15.91
C GLY A 239 -16.63 -32.78 -15.09
N ASP A 240 -17.85 -32.24 -15.17
CA ASP A 240 -19.05 -32.79 -14.53
C ASP A 240 -19.86 -33.66 -15.50
N HIS A 241 -20.64 -34.60 -14.97
CA HIS A 241 -21.56 -35.42 -15.77
C HIS A 241 -22.97 -34.81 -15.75
N PHE A 242 -23.52 -34.54 -16.95
CA PHE A 242 -24.87 -33.98 -17.09
C PHE A 242 -25.93 -34.88 -16.45
N SER A 243 -25.85 -36.20 -16.67
CA SER A 243 -26.83 -37.17 -16.19
C SER A 243 -27.01 -37.17 -14.68
N ASP A 244 -25.93 -36.95 -13.92
CA ASP A 244 -25.98 -36.95 -12.45
C ASP A 244 -26.69 -35.70 -11.93
N VAL A 245 -26.36 -34.54 -12.51
CA VAL A 245 -26.97 -33.25 -12.16
C VAL A 245 -28.41 -33.19 -12.67
N ALA A 246 -28.74 -33.86 -13.77
CA ALA A 246 -30.08 -33.91 -14.33
C ALA A 246 -31.12 -34.53 -13.37
N ILE A 247 -30.70 -35.41 -12.44
CA ILE A 247 -31.62 -36.10 -11.52
C ILE A 247 -32.19 -35.11 -10.48
N GLN A 248 -31.32 -34.37 -9.78
CA GLN A 248 -31.69 -33.49 -8.66
C GLN A 248 -31.66 -31.99 -9.01
N GLY A 249 -31.12 -31.64 -10.18
CA GLY A 249 -30.87 -30.27 -10.59
C GLY A 249 -29.55 -29.71 -10.05
N GLY A 250 -29.18 -28.52 -10.49
CA GLY A 250 -27.96 -27.85 -10.08
C GLY A 250 -27.88 -26.41 -10.57
N ILE A 251 -26.77 -25.72 -10.28
CA ILE A 251 -26.57 -24.33 -10.69
C ILE A 251 -25.23 -24.21 -11.42
N MET A 252 -25.30 -23.79 -12.68
CA MET A 252 -24.13 -23.59 -13.55
C MET A 252 -23.92 -22.10 -13.83
N GLY A 253 -22.68 -21.68 -13.89
CA GLY A 253 -22.24 -20.33 -14.24
C GLY A 253 -21.62 -20.32 -15.63
N ILE A 254 -22.08 -19.38 -16.47
CA ILE A 254 -21.47 -19.06 -17.76
C ILE A 254 -20.83 -17.68 -17.63
N GLU A 255 -19.51 -17.64 -17.60
CA GLU A 255 -18.71 -16.43 -17.44
C GLU A 255 -18.33 -15.88 -18.82
N ILE A 256 -18.69 -14.62 -19.08
CA ILE A 256 -18.36 -13.91 -20.32
C ILE A 256 -17.44 -12.74 -19.95
N TYR A 257 -16.13 -12.95 -20.16
CA TYR A 257 -15.10 -11.96 -19.85
C TYR A 257 -14.77 -11.08 -21.05
N TRP A 258 -14.82 -9.77 -20.86
CA TRP A 258 -14.47 -8.76 -21.87
C TRP A 258 -13.25 -7.93 -21.42
N ASP A 259 -12.09 -8.18 -22.04
CA ASP A 259 -10.91 -7.32 -21.92
C ASP A 259 -10.73 -6.56 -23.23
N CYS A 260 -11.20 -5.31 -23.24
CA CYS A 260 -11.33 -4.52 -24.45
C CYS A 260 -10.28 -3.42 -24.49
N ASN A 261 -9.40 -3.47 -25.50
CA ASN A 261 -8.59 -2.34 -25.90
C ASN A 261 -9.34 -1.52 -26.96
N LEU A 262 -9.73 -0.29 -26.60
CA LEU A 262 -10.50 0.62 -27.45
C LEU A 262 -9.62 1.63 -28.20
N ASP A 263 -8.29 1.49 -28.12
CA ASP A 263 -7.37 2.33 -28.87
C ASP A 263 -7.42 2.01 -30.36
N ARG A 264 -7.37 3.05 -31.20
CA ARG A 264 -7.48 2.91 -32.66
C ARG A 264 -6.40 2.00 -33.25
N TRP A 265 -5.20 1.98 -32.69
CA TRP A 265 -4.03 1.33 -33.28
C TRP A 265 -3.91 -0.14 -32.85
N PHE A 266 -4.56 -0.51 -31.74
CA PHE A 266 -4.53 -1.86 -31.16
C PHE A 266 -5.94 -2.28 -30.72
N HIS A 267 -6.94 -2.03 -31.56
CA HIS A 267 -8.33 -2.34 -31.25
C HIS A 267 -8.51 -3.85 -31.12
N HIS A 268 -8.93 -4.30 -29.94
CA HIS A 268 -9.23 -5.69 -29.68
C HIS A 268 -10.27 -5.79 -28.57
N CYS A 269 -11.47 -6.28 -28.91
CA CYS A 269 -12.57 -6.41 -27.96
C CYS A 269 -13.43 -7.61 -28.36
N ARG A 270 -13.15 -8.77 -27.77
CA ARG A 270 -13.84 -10.03 -28.02
C ARG A 270 -14.12 -10.74 -26.70
N PRO A 271 -15.27 -11.43 -26.56
CA PRO A 271 -15.59 -12.16 -25.35
C PRO A 271 -14.72 -13.41 -25.22
N LYS A 272 -14.43 -13.77 -23.98
CA LYS A 272 -13.89 -15.08 -23.59
C LYS A 272 -14.91 -15.78 -22.72
N TYR A 273 -15.30 -16.98 -23.12
CA TYR A 273 -16.28 -17.80 -22.40
C TYR A 273 -15.57 -18.75 -21.44
N SER A 274 -16.12 -18.90 -20.24
CA SER A 274 -15.67 -19.87 -19.23
C SER A 274 -16.89 -20.42 -18.50
N PHE A 275 -16.76 -21.63 -17.97
CA PHE A 275 -17.86 -22.35 -17.33
C PHE A 275 -17.44 -22.80 -15.94
N ARG A 276 -18.36 -22.71 -14.99
CA ARG A 276 -18.10 -23.09 -13.61
C ARG A 276 -19.37 -23.59 -12.95
N ARG A 277 -19.27 -24.67 -12.18
CA ARG A 277 -20.36 -25.11 -11.30
C ARG A 277 -20.47 -24.21 -10.07
N LEU A 278 -21.67 -23.73 -9.76
CA LEU A 278 -21.91 -22.77 -8.67
C LEU A 278 -22.45 -23.44 -7.40
N ASP A 279 -23.14 -24.58 -7.54
CA ASP A 279 -23.64 -25.36 -6.41
C ASP A 279 -22.56 -26.26 -5.78
N ASP A 280 -22.67 -26.51 -4.47
CA ASP A 280 -21.74 -27.35 -3.73
C ASP A 280 -21.99 -28.83 -4.05
N LYS A 281 -20.99 -29.47 -4.68
CA LYS A 281 -21.00 -30.90 -5.03
C LYS A 281 -21.00 -31.82 -3.80
N THR A 282 -20.55 -31.32 -2.65
CA THR A 282 -20.33 -32.07 -1.41
C THR A 282 -21.33 -31.75 -0.30
N ALA A 283 -22.36 -30.95 -0.60
CA ALA A 283 -23.40 -30.64 0.37
C ALA A 283 -23.99 -31.94 0.94
N SER A 284 -23.89 -32.09 2.27
CA SER A 284 -24.43 -33.25 2.99
C SER A 284 -25.92 -33.42 2.71
N GLU A 285 -26.41 -34.67 2.65
CA GLU A 285 -27.82 -35.02 2.37
C GLU A 285 -28.86 -34.26 3.24
N SER A 286 -28.43 -33.70 4.38
CA SER A 286 -29.23 -32.86 5.27
C SER A 286 -29.56 -31.45 4.74
N SER A 287 -28.85 -30.96 3.72
CA SER A 287 -29.01 -29.63 3.13
C SER A 287 -29.46 -29.76 1.66
N TYR A 288 -30.77 -30.03 1.46
CA TYR A 288 -31.48 -30.01 0.17
C TYR A 288 -30.59 -30.11 -1.08
N PRO A 289 -30.15 -31.32 -1.48
CA PRO A 289 -29.26 -31.46 -2.62
C PRO A 289 -29.97 -31.07 -3.94
N GLY A 290 -29.26 -30.30 -4.77
CA GLY A 290 -29.73 -29.87 -6.09
C GLY A 290 -30.65 -28.66 -6.09
N TYR A 291 -31.16 -28.30 -7.27
CA TYR A 291 -32.02 -27.14 -7.49
C TYR A 291 -33.40 -27.59 -8.00
N ASN A 292 -34.44 -27.35 -7.19
CA ASN A 292 -35.81 -27.72 -7.51
C ASN A 292 -36.82 -26.67 -7.04
N PHE A 293 -37.96 -26.61 -7.71
CA PHE A 293 -39.09 -25.77 -7.32
C PHE A 293 -40.42 -26.42 -7.72
N ARG A 294 -41.54 -25.91 -7.19
CA ARG A 294 -42.89 -26.39 -7.51
C ARG A 294 -43.68 -25.29 -8.18
N TYR A 295 -44.45 -25.64 -9.20
CA TYR A 295 -45.45 -24.77 -9.79
C TYR A 295 -46.73 -25.57 -10.04
N ALA A 296 -47.86 -24.87 -10.20
CA ALA A 296 -49.15 -25.51 -10.43
C ALA A 296 -49.81 -24.95 -11.69
N LYS A 297 -50.44 -25.83 -12.47
CA LYS A 297 -51.31 -25.48 -13.60
C LYS A 297 -52.76 -25.59 -13.11
N TYR A 298 -53.45 -24.47 -12.95
CA TYR A 298 -54.83 -24.42 -12.49
C TYR A 298 -55.81 -24.60 -13.66
N TYR A 299 -56.87 -25.38 -13.46
CA TYR A 299 -57.91 -25.63 -14.44
C TYR A 299 -59.25 -25.91 -13.76
N LYS A 300 -60.34 -25.92 -14.52
CA LYS A 300 -61.67 -26.27 -14.02
C LYS A 300 -62.19 -27.50 -14.75
N GLU A 301 -62.68 -28.48 -14.01
CA GLU A 301 -63.29 -29.69 -14.53
C GLU A 301 -64.62 -29.90 -13.79
N ASN A 302 -65.73 -30.01 -14.53
CA ASN A 302 -67.08 -30.14 -13.95
C ASN A 302 -67.44 -29.05 -12.90
N ASN A 303 -67.07 -27.79 -13.17
CA ASN A 303 -67.21 -26.64 -12.25
C ASN A 303 -66.41 -26.74 -10.93
N VAL A 304 -65.58 -27.77 -10.75
CA VAL A 304 -64.67 -27.88 -9.61
C VAL A 304 -63.31 -27.32 -10.01
N GLU A 305 -62.74 -26.45 -9.16
CA GLU A 305 -61.39 -25.94 -9.35
C GLU A 305 -60.38 -27.03 -9.01
N LYS A 306 -59.55 -27.37 -9.99
CA LYS A 306 -58.49 -28.36 -9.87
C LYS A 306 -57.15 -27.75 -10.24
N ARG A 307 -56.07 -28.39 -9.81
CA ARG A 307 -54.73 -28.07 -10.28
C ARG A 307 -53.91 -29.31 -10.50
N THR A 308 -52.95 -29.19 -11.40
CA THR A 308 -51.87 -30.15 -11.57
C THR A 308 -50.62 -29.53 -10.96
N LEU A 309 -50.13 -30.14 -9.87
CA LEU A 309 -48.89 -29.75 -9.23
C LEU A 309 -47.72 -30.42 -9.93
N ILE A 310 -46.69 -29.64 -10.24
CA ILE A 310 -45.48 -30.15 -10.89
C ILE A 310 -44.29 -29.71 -10.05
N LYS A 311 -43.55 -30.69 -9.51
CA LYS A 311 -42.24 -30.48 -8.89
C LYS A 311 -41.18 -30.67 -9.95
N VAL A 312 -40.42 -29.61 -10.20
CA VAL A 312 -39.43 -29.55 -11.27
C VAL A 312 -38.04 -29.61 -10.67
N PHE A 313 -37.19 -30.46 -11.26
CA PHE A 313 -35.75 -30.47 -11.04
C PHE A 313 -35.08 -30.05 -12.35
N GLY A 314 -34.04 -29.24 -12.23
CA GLY A 314 -33.36 -28.78 -13.43
C GLY A 314 -32.15 -27.94 -13.12
N ILE A 315 -31.53 -27.46 -14.19
CA ILE A 315 -30.30 -26.72 -14.12
C ILE A 315 -30.61 -25.25 -14.35
N ARG A 316 -30.21 -24.41 -13.39
CA ARG A 316 -30.21 -22.95 -13.57
C ARG A 316 -28.85 -22.52 -14.09
N PHE A 317 -28.83 -21.78 -15.19
CA PHE A 317 -27.63 -21.20 -15.76
C PHE A 317 -27.60 -19.70 -15.48
N ASP A 318 -26.64 -19.26 -14.67
CA ASP A 318 -26.42 -17.85 -14.36
C ASP A 318 -25.36 -17.29 -15.31
N ILE A 319 -25.71 -16.25 -16.07
CA ILE A 319 -24.80 -15.62 -17.04
C ILE A 319 -24.12 -14.44 -16.36
N LEU A 320 -22.83 -14.59 -16.11
CA LEU A 320 -21.99 -13.64 -15.42
C LEU A 320 -21.16 -12.88 -16.46
N VAL A 321 -21.55 -11.64 -16.75
CA VAL A 321 -20.81 -10.78 -17.71
C VAL A 321 -19.99 -9.76 -16.93
N PHE A 322 -18.69 -9.75 -17.16
CA PHE A 322 -17.77 -8.82 -16.50
C PHE A 322 -16.59 -8.51 -17.40
N GLY A 323 -15.93 -7.38 -17.15
CA GLY A 323 -14.86 -6.92 -18.00
C GLY A 323 -14.57 -5.44 -17.86
N THR A 324 -13.51 -5.02 -18.53
CA THR A 324 -13.03 -3.64 -18.53
C THR A 324 -12.68 -3.21 -19.95
N GLY A 325 -13.09 -1.99 -20.30
CA GLY A 325 -12.68 -1.30 -21.50
C GLY A 325 -11.62 -0.28 -21.16
N GLY A 326 -10.50 -0.28 -21.87
CA GLY A 326 -9.43 0.71 -21.73
C GLY A 326 -9.33 1.55 -23.00
N LYS A 327 -9.26 2.88 -22.83
CA LYS A 327 -9.00 3.84 -23.91
C LYS A 327 -7.95 4.85 -23.47
N PHE A 328 -7.05 5.24 -24.37
CA PHE A 328 -6.01 6.23 -24.11
C PHE A 328 -6.60 7.51 -23.49
N ASP A 329 -6.01 7.92 -22.37
CA ASP A 329 -6.33 9.16 -21.66
C ASP A 329 -5.02 9.85 -21.25
N ILE A 330 -4.84 11.07 -21.74
CA ILE A 330 -3.63 11.86 -21.47
C ILE A 330 -3.47 12.19 -19.99
N ILE A 331 -4.57 12.32 -19.24
CA ILE A 331 -4.51 12.60 -17.80
C ILE A 331 -3.88 11.43 -17.06
N GLN A 332 -4.28 10.19 -17.39
CA GLN A 332 -3.72 8.98 -16.78
C GLN A 332 -2.22 8.84 -17.08
N LEU A 333 -1.82 9.15 -18.33
CA LEU A 333 -0.41 9.17 -18.70
C LEU A 333 0.39 10.21 -17.89
N ILE A 334 -0.09 11.45 -17.77
CA ILE A 334 0.59 12.51 -17.02
C ILE A 334 0.69 12.15 -15.53
N VAL A 335 -0.38 11.63 -14.92
CA VAL A 335 -0.38 11.19 -13.52
C VAL A 335 0.61 10.05 -13.31
N PHE A 336 0.64 9.07 -14.22
CA PHE A 336 1.61 7.97 -14.15
C PHE A 336 3.05 8.47 -14.28
N VAL A 337 3.35 9.31 -15.28
CA VAL A 337 4.67 9.92 -15.46
C VAL A 337 5.06 10.71 -14.20
N GLY A 338 4.18 11.57 -13.70
CA GLY A 338 4.41 12.35 -12.47
C GLY A 338 4.73 11.47 -11.25
N SER A 339 4.01 10.36 -11.07
CA SER A 339 4.28 9.43 -9.96
C SER A 339 5.66 8.74 -10.09
N THR A 340 6.06 8.40 -11.32
CA THR A 340 7.30 7.66 -11.59
C THR A 340 8.56 8.53 -11.58
N LEU A 341 8.43 9.85 -11.71
CA LEU A 341 9.56 10.79 -11.59
C LEU A 341 10.28 10.67 -10.24
N SER A 342 9.54 10.36 -9.17
CA SER A 342 10.09 10.17 -7.83
C SER A 342 11.11 9.02 -7.77
N TYR A 343 10.90 7.94 -8.53
CA TYR A 343 11.77 6.76 -8.53
C TYR A 343 13.18 7.04 -9.08
N PHE A 344 13.34 8.05 -9.95
CA PHE A 344 14.67 8.45 -10.45
C PHE A 344 15.57 9.05 -9.35
N GLY A 345 14.98 9.46 -8.22
CA GLY A 345 15.72 9.89 -7.02
C GLY A 345 16.46 8.76 -6.30
N LEU A 346 16.11 7.49 -6.55
CA LEU A 346 16.73 6.33 -5.91
C LEU A 346 18.24 6.26 -6.15
N ALA A 347 18.68 6.60 -7.37
CA ALA A 347 20.12 6.61 -7.70
C ALA A 347 20.88 7.62 -6.83
N THR A 348 20.33 8.81 -6.62
CA THR A 348 20.94 9.85 -5.79
C THR A 348 20.97 9.41 -4.32
N LEU A 349 19.86 8.88 -3.80
CA LEU A 349 19.80 8.37 -2.42
C LEU A 349 20.81 7.24 -2.19
N PHE A 350 20.95 6.33 -3.14
CA PHE A 350 21.90 5.23 -3.06
C PHE A 350 23.35 5.73 -3.08
N ILE A 351 23.71 6.63 -4.00
CA ILE A 351 25.06 7.21 -4.06
C ILE A 351 25.37 7.98 -2.77
N ASP A 352 24.43 8.75 -2.27
CA ASP A 352 24.56 9.49 -1.02
C ASP A 352 24.76 8.57 0.19
N PHE A 353 24.01 7.47 0.24
CA PHE A 353 24.18 6.43 1.24
C PHE A 353 25.57 5.80 1.16
N LEU A 354 26.09 5.51 -0.04
CA LEU A 354 27.45 5.00 -0.21
C LEU A 354 28.51 6.01 0.28
N ILE A 355 28.39 7.28 -0.11
CA ILE A 355 29.33 8.33 0.32
C ILE A 355 29.34 8.41 1.85
N ASN A 356 28.16 8.48 2.48
CA ASN A 356 28.05 8.55 3.94
C ASN A 356 28.63 7.30 4.62
N THR A 357 28.33 6.11 4.11
CA THR A 357 28.79 4.83 4.69
C THR A 357 30.31 4.72 4.61
N TYR A 358 30.91 4.94 3.43
CA TYR A 358 32.36 4.85 3.25
C TYR A 358 33.12 6.01 3.93
N SER A 359 32.48 7.14 4.20
CA SER A 359 33.10 8.23 4.98
C SER A 359 33.15 7.95 6.50
N SER A 360 32.51 6.88 6.98
CA SER A 360 32.43 6.59 8.40
C SER A 360 33.80 6.23 9.00
N LYS A 361 34.02 6.65 10.26
CA LYS A 361 35.27 6.32 11.00
C LYS A 361 35.50 4.81 11.14
N PHE A 362 34.41 4.03 11.17
CA PHE A 362 34.45 2.57 11.23
C PHE A 362 35.09 1.94 9.99
N CYS A 363 34.78 2.45 8.78
CA CYS A 363 35.41 1.97 7.56
C CYS A 363 36.94 2.19 7.60
N ARG A 364 37.38 3.33 8.14
CA ARG A 364 38.81 3.66 8.31
C ARG A 364 39.51 2.75 9.31
N SER A 365 38.91 2.53 10.48
CA SER A 365 39.57 1.78 11.57
C SER A 365 39.59 0.27 11.33
N SER A 366 38.56 -0.27 10.68
CA SER A 366 38.30 -1.72 10.69
C SER A 366 38.25 -2.33 9.29
N ILE A 367 37.69 -1.64 8.29
CA ILE A 367 37.45 -2.25 6.97
C ILE A 367 38.64 -2.08 6.03
N TYR A 368 39.20 -0.87 5.90
CA TYR A 368 40.33 -0.64 5.00
C TYR A 368 41.60 -1.42 5.38
N PRO A 369 41.96 -1.56 6.67
CA PRO A 369 43.10 -2.40 7.06
C PRO A 369 42.88 -3.89 6.79
N CYS A 370 41.64 -4.38 6.92
CA CYS A 370 41.30 -5.78 6.70
C CYS A 370 41.09 -6.15 5.22
N CYS A 371 40.64 -5.21 4.37
CA CYS A 371 40.37 -5.43 2.95
C CYS A 371 41.06 -4.38 2.08
N LYS A 372 42.22 -4.72 1.52
CA LYS A 372 43.01 -3.84 0.63
C LYS A 372 42.26 -3.41 -0.64
N TYR A 373 41.28 -4.19 -1.11
CA TYR A 373 40.48 -3.84 -2.29
C TYR A 373 39.55 -2.64 -2.05
N CYS A 374 39.18 -2.36 -0.79
CA CYS A 374 38.32 -1.25 -0.42
C CYS A 374 39.08 0.05 -0.10
N GLU A 375 40.41 0.03 -0.13
CA GLU A 375 41.26 1.19 0.16
C GLU A 375 41.00 2.39 -0.78
N PRO A 376 40.78 2.20 -2.11
CA PRO A 376 40.40 3.31 -3.01
C PRO A 376 39.05 3.96 -2.67
N CYS A 377 38.18 3.30 -1.90
CA CYS A 377 36.90 3.86 -1.47
C CYS A 377 37.05 4.94 -0.39
N SER A 378 38.24 5.11 0.19
CA SER A 378 38.54 6.20 1.13
C SER A 378 38.38 7.60 0.52
N VAL A 379 38.42 7.72 -0.82
CA VAL A 379 38.12 8.97 -1.55
C VAL A 379 36.73 9.52 -1.21
N ASN A 380 35.81 8.69 -0.75
CA ASN A 380 34.47 9.13 -0.33
C ASN A 380 34.47 10.07 0.88
N GLU A 381 35.52 10.05 1.69
CA GLU A 381 35.72 11.02 2.76
C GLU A 381 35.91 12.45 2.21
N TYR A 382 36.64 12.58 1.11
CA TYR A 382 36.82 13.86 0.43
C TYR A 382 35.49 14.39 -0.09
N TYR A 383 34.65 13.52 -0.69
CA TYR A 383 33.32 13.90 -1.14
C TYR A 383 32.41 14.32 0.02
N TYR A 384 32.46 13.60 1.14
CA TYR A 384 31.70 13.95 2.34
C TYR A 384 32.09 15.34 2.87
N ARG A 385 33.40 15.66 2.96
CA ARG A 385 33.87 16.98 3.40
C ARG A 385 33.47 18.12 2.45
N LYS A 386 33.31 17.85 1.15
CA LYS A 386 32.83 18.84 0.17
C LYS A 386 31.30 18.98 0.16
N LYS A 387 30.58 17.94 0.58
CA LYS A 387 29.11 17.91 0.61
C LYS A 387 28.53 18.46 1.92
N CYS A 388 29.13 18.11 3.05
CA CYS A 388 28.60 18.38 4.39
C CYS A 388 29.47 19.40 5.15
N GLU A 389 28.84 20.47 5.61
CA GLU A 389 29.42 21.42 6.57
C GLU A 389 28.76 21.19 7.93
N SER A 390 29.52 20.73 8.92
CA SER A 390 29.01 20.46 10.27
C SER A 390 29.01 21.74 11.10
N ILE A 391 27.82 22.23 11.46
CA ILE A 391 27.63 23.40 12.32
C ILE A 391 27.05 22.92 13.66
N VAL A 392 27.46 23.56 14.75
CA VAL A 392 26.92 23.32 16.10
C VAL A 392 25.96 24.45 16.43
N GLU A 393 24.77 24.11 16.92
CA GLU A 393 23.77 25.10 17.34
C GLU A 393 24.33 26.00 18.46
N PRO A 394 24.27 27.34 18.32
CA PRO A 394 24.77 28.26 19.33
C PRO A 394 23.84 28.26 20.57
N LYS A 395 24.17 27.45 21.57
CA LYS A 395 23.46 27.44 22.86
C LYS A 395 24.21 28.25 23.92
N PRO A 396 23.51 29.07 24.73
CA PRO A 396 24.11 29.66 25.92
C PRO A 396 24.68 28.55 26.80
N ARG A 397 25.98 28.63 27.14
CA ARG A 397 26.58 27.64 28.05
C ARG A 397 25.89 27.79 29.42
N PRO A 398 25.37 26.72 30.02
CA PRO A 398 24.79 26.80 31.36
C PRO A 398 25.86 27.25 32.37
N SER A 399 25.47 28.08 33.34
CA SER A 399 26.31 28.45 34.48
C SER A 399 26.42 27.24 35.43
N MET A 400 27.30 26.30 35.11
CA MET A 400 27.61 25.18 35.99
C MET A 400 29.08 25.18 36.38
N ASP A 401 29.29 24.80 37.65
CA ASP A 401 30.58 24.69 38.32
C ASP A 401 31.49 23.69 37.59
N PHE A 402 32.77 24.00 37.47
CA PHE A 402 33.74 23.25 36.63
C PHE A 402 34.00 21.81 37.13
N THR A 403 33.44 21.43 38.28
CA THR A 403 33.54 20.12 38.92
C THR A 403 32.82 18.99 38.17
N ASP A 404 31.85 19.28 37.30
CA ASP A 404 31.06 18.24 36.61
C ASP A 404 31.41 18.02 35.12
N LEU A 405 32.43 18.70 34.61
CA LEU A 405 32.92 18.54 33.22
C LEU A 405 33.74 17.26 32.98
N SER A 406 33.83 16.38 33.98
CA SER A 406 34.46 15.05 33.89
C SER A 406 33.56 13.97 33.26
N ARG A 407 32.30 14.29 32.91
CA ARG A 407 31.33 13.33 32.35
C ARG A 407 30.88 13.56 30.90
N LEU A 408 31.50 14.49 30.17
CA LEU A 408 31.22 14.67 28.73
C LEU A 408 32.23 13.89 27.87
N PRO A 409 31.78 13.06 26.90
CA PRO A 409 32.69 12.31 26.04
C PRO A 409 33.56 13.26 25.23
N LEU A 410 34.88 13.05 25.30
CA LEU A 410 35.86 13.58 24.35
C LEU A 410 35.57 12.99 22.97
N SER A 411 34.67 13.62 22.23
CA SER A 411 34.53 13.43 20.79
C SER A 411 34.98 14.71 20.09
N LEU A 412 35.73 14.51 18.99
CA LEU A 412 36.40 15.51 18.15
C LEU A 412 37.82 15.91 18.59
N GLN A 413 38.71 14.91 18.58
CA GLN A 413 40.02 15.09 17.97
C GLN A 413 40.10 14.13 16.78
N ASP A 414 40.11 14.67 15.55
CA ASP A 414 40.72 13.98 14.42
C ASP A 414 42.20 14.41 14.38
N PRO A 415 43.15 13.49 14.54
CA PRO A 415 44.50 13.70 14.02
C PRO A 415 44.52 13.36 12.52
N HIS A 416 45.45 13.99 11.80
CA HIS A 416 45.94 13.73 10.44
C HIS A 416 45.77 14.90 9.46
N VAL A 417 46.77 15.80 9.54
CA VAL A 417 47.40 16.42 8.38
C VAL A 417 48.69 15.63 8.13
N THR A 418 48.83 15.00 6.96
CA THR A 418 50.05 14.29 6.51
C THR A 418 51.13 15.30 6.04
N PRO A 419 52.42 14.92 6.01
CA PRO A 419 53.52 15.81 6.33
C PRO A 419 54.12 16.50 5.10
N GLY A 420 54.23 17.82 5.18
CA GLY A 420 55.16 18.61 4.37
C GLY A 420 56.12 19.31 5.32
N GLN A 421 57.39 18.89 5.28
CA GLN A 421 58.60 19.46 5.88
C GLN A 421 58.52 19.97 7.34
N PRO A 422 59.26 19.37 8.29
CA PRO A 422 59.36 19.89 9.64
C PRO A 422 60.20 21.18 9.59
N GLU A 423 59.56 22.34 9.59
CA GLU A 423 60.21 23.49 10.21
C GLU A 423 60.07 23.30 11.72
N ASP A 424 61.20 23.00 12.34
CA ASP A 424 61.38 22.74 13.76
C ASP A 424 60.63 23.75 14.62
N ILE A 425 59.47 23.34 15.15
CA ILE A 425 58.89 23.97 16.32
C ILE A 425 59.80 23.55 17.48
N GLN A 426 60.77 24.42 17.80
CA GLN A 426 61.62 24.29 18.98
C GLN A 426 60.76 23.94 20.19
N LEU A 427 61.02 22.75 20.74
CA LEU A 427 60.61 22.36 22.08
C LEU A 427 61.09 23.44 23.04
N LEU A 428 60.16 24.22 23.59
CA LEU A 428 60.42 25.07 24.74
C LEU A 428 60.89 24.16 25.89
N SER A 429 62.15 24.32 26.26
CA SER A 429 62.84 23.60 27.33
C SER A 429 62.00 23.47 28.60
N GLU A 430 62.06 22.29 29.21
CA GLU A 430 61.56 22.02 30.56
C GLU A 430 62.34 22.86 31.59
N GLU A 431 61.88 24.07 31.84
CA GLU A 431 62.15 24.74 33.12
C GLU A 431 60.85 24.74 33.94
N VAL A 432 60.82 23.86 34.93
CA VAL A 432 59.77 23.81 35.95
C VAL A 432 59.90 25.06 36.83
N THR A 433 59.11 26.09 36.51
CA THR A 433 58.97 27.26 37.36
C THR A 433 58.11 26.89 38.58
N PRO A 434 58.58 27.14 39.82
CA PRO A 434 57.83 26.77 41.03
C PRO A 434 56.54 27.60 41.13
N ARG A 435 55.50 27.01 41.74
CA ARG A 435 54.23 27.71 42.06
C ARG A 435 54.56 29.00 42.80
N HIS A 436 54.25 30.16 42.21
CA HIS A 436 54.10 31.38 42.97
C HIS A 436 52.98 31.18 43.99
N LYS A 437 53.24 31.50 45.27
CA LYS A 437 52.32 31.29 46.40
C LYS A 437 50.93 31.95 46.22
N ASP A 438 50.77 32.85 45.26
CA ASP A 438 49.55 33.64 45.03
C ASP A 438 48.70 33.18 43.83
N SER A 439 49.02 32.06 43.17
CA SER A 439 48.23 31.56 42.02
C SER A 439 47.01 30.72 42.46
N PRO A 440 45.83 30.89 41.82
CA PRO A 440 44.65 30.06 42.10
C PRO A 440 44.90 28.56 41.91
N HIS A 441 44.22 27.71 42.69
CA HIS A 441 44.44 26.26 42.67
C HIS A 441 44.20 25.58 41.32
N TRP A 442 43.31 26.13 40.48
CA TRP A 442 43.02 25.65 39.13
C TRP A 442 44.07 26.10 38.08
N CYS A 443 45.03 26.95 38.46
CA CYS A 443 46.08 27.41 37.56
C CYS A 443 47.25 26.42 37.44
N GLN A 444 47.66 26.16 36.20
CA GLN A 444 48.82 25.29 35.88
C GLN A 444 49.98 26.05 35.21
N CYS A 445 49.78 27.32 34.83
CA CYS A 445 50.78 28.13 34.10
C CYS A 445 51.47 29.21 34.95
N GLY A 446 51.09 29.35 36.22
CA GLY A 446 51.63 30.33 37.17
C GLY A 446 51.26 31.80 36.94
N ASN A 447 50.47 32.11 35.90
CA ASN A 447 50.16 33.49 35.50
C ASN A 447 48.66 33.85 35.54
N CYS A 448 47.81 33.00 36.12
CA CYS A 448 46.38 33.28 36.25
C CYS A 448 46.06 34.09 37.50
N LEU A 449 45.02 34.91 37.41
CA LEU A 449 44.50 35.72 38.52
C LEU A 449 43.03 35.37 38.77
N PRO A 450 42.52 35.55 40.01
CA PRO A 450 41.12 35.34 40.33
C PRO A 450 40.22 36.31 39.54
N SER A 451 38.99 35.87 39.26
CA SER A 451 37.99 36.68 38.54
C SER A 451 37.37 37.73 39.47
N GLN A 452 37.03 38.89 38.88
CA GLN A 452 36.35 40.00 39.57
C GLN A 452 34.81 39.95 39.40
N LEU A 453 34.28 38.91 38.75
CA LEU A 453 32.84 38.76 38.55
C LEU A 453 32.10 38.32 39.83
N PRO A 454 30.78 38.56 39.91
CA PRO A 454 29.92 38.00 40.96
C PRO A 454 30.04 36.47 41.03
N GLU A 455 29.82 35.90 42.22
CA GLU A 455 29.98 34.47 42.47
C GLU A 455 29.21 33.58 41.50
N SER A 456 28.00 34.00 41.09
CA SER A 456 27.15 33.28 40.13
C SER A 456 27.76 33.09 38.73
N HIS A 457 28.75 33.91 38.35
CA HIS A 457 29.37 33.88 37.02
C HIS A 457 30.90 33.76 37.08
N ARG A 458 31.48 33.62 38.28
CA ARG A 458 32.92 33.57 38.50
C ARG A 458 33.56 32.39 37.78
N CYS A 459 32.92 31.22 37.85
CA CYS A 459 33.39 29.96 37.27
C CYS A 459 33.65 30.05 35.75
N LEU A 460 32.86 30.85 35.00
CA LEU A 460 33.05 31.04 33.55
C LEU A 460 34.42 31.65 33.22
N GLU A 461 35.01 32.39 34.16
CA GLU A 461 36.30 33.06 33.99
C GLU A 461 37.50 32.25 34.53
N GLU A 462 37.26 31.13 35.23
CA GLU A 462 38.28 30.29 35.89
C GLU A 462 38.91 29.26 34.93
N LEU A 463 39.50 29.77 33.85
CA LEU A 463 40.12 28.94 32.82
C LEU A 463 41.65 29.15 32.77
N CYS A 464 42.41 28.06 32.88
CA CYS A 464 43.85 28.06 32.63
C CYS A 464 44.16 27.81 31.14
N CYS A 465 45.28 28.33 30.63
CA CYS A 465 45.69 28.11 29.24
C CYS A 465 46.20 26.69 28.95
N ARG A 466 46.44 25.87 29.98
CA ARG A 466 46.94 24.50 29.88
C ARG A 466 46.31 23.59 30.93
N LYS A 467 46.20 22.30 30.59
CA LYS A 467 45.73 21.23 31.50
C LYS A 467 46.81 20.67 32.44
N LYS A 468 48.09 20.69 32.02
CA LYS A 468 49.25 20.23 32.79
C LYS A 468 50.20 21.40 33.06
N MET A 469 51.05 21.28 34.08
CA MET A 469 52.04 22.31 34.44
C MET A 469 53.01 22.58 33.29
N GLY A 470 53.42 23.84 33.15
CA GLY A 470 54.44 24.27 32.20
C GLY A 470 54.28 25.71 31.73
N ALA A 471 55.10 26.11 30.74
CA ALA A 471 55.15 27.48 30.22
C ALA A 471 53.76 28.03 29.80
N CYS A 472 53.54 29.31 30.10
CA CYS A 472 52.29 30.01 29.82
C CYS A 472 52.22 30.48 28.35
N ILE A 473 51.05 30.42 27.72
CA ILE A 473 50.89 30.89 26.33
C ILE A 473 51.22 32.38 26.16
N THR A 474 51.08 33.17 27.23
CA THR A 474 51.37 34.61 27.21
C THR A 474 52.86 34.93 27.08
N THR A 475 53.76 33.98 27.31
CA THR A 475 55.21 34.15 27.12
C THR A 475 55.65 33.84 25.70
N SER A 476 54.74 33.38 24.84
CA SER A 476 55.05 33.09 23.43
C SER A 476 55.16 34.37 22.59
N GLU A 477 56.13 34.41 21.68
CA GLU A 477 56.32 35.52 20.73
C GLU A 477 55.08 35.79 19.86
N PRO A 478 54.36 34.77 19.32
CA PRO A 478 53.12 35.00 18.59
C PRO A 478 52.06 35.75 19.40
N PHE A 479 51.92 35.45 20.70
CA PHE A 479 50.97 36.18 21.56
C PHE A 479 51.33 37.67 21.64
N ARG A 480 52.61 38.00 21.80
CA ARG A 480 53.09 39.39 21.82
C ARG A 480 52.83 40.10 20.49
N LYS A 481 53.15 39.47 19.36
CA LYS A 481 53.06 40.08 18.02
C LYS A 481 51.62 40.19 17.50
N LEU A 482 50.76 39.21 17.77
CA LEU A 482 49.40 39.15 17.23
C LEU A 482 48.35 39.75 18.19
N VAL A 483 48.50 39.54 19.50
CA VAL A 483 47.45 39.85 20.49
C VAL A 483 47.73 41.15 21.25
N LEU A 484 49.00 41.47 21.51
CA LEU A 484 49.38 42.66 22.29
C LEU A 484 49.94 43.82 21.43
N SER A 485 50.24 43.58 20.15
CA SER A 485 50.82 44.61 19.29
C SER A 485 49.83 45.71 18.96
N ARG A 486 50.00 46.89 19.57
CA ARG A 486 49.14 48.06 19.34
C ARG A 486 49.06 48.45 17.87
N ARG A 487 50.17 48.39 17.12
CA ARG A 487 50.22 48.70 15.69
C ARG A 487 49.35 47.75 14.86
N VAL A 488 49.41 46.45 15.16
CA VAL A 488 48.62 45.43 14.45
C VAL A 488 47.13 45.61 14.75
N LEU A 489 46.77 45.82 16.02
CA LEU A 489 45.38 46.01 16.41
C LEU A 489 44.80 47.32 15.86
N GLN A 490 45.57 48.41 15.85
CA GLN A 490 45.16 49.68 15.20
C GLN A 490 44.94 49.49 13.70
N PHE A 491 45.85 48.77 13.03
CA PHE A 491 45.68 48.43 11.62
C PHE A 491 44.40 47.62 11.38
N LEU A 492 44.10 46.62 12.20
CA LEU A 492 42.87 45.82 12.09
C LEU A 492 41.60 46.64 12.34
N LEU A 493 41.63 47.58 13.29
CA LEU A 493 40.52 48.50 13.54
C LEU A 493 40.30 49.44 12.35
N LEU A 494 41.36 50.03 11.81
CA LEU A 494 41.29 50.91 10.63
C LEU A 494 40.94 50.16 9.35
N TYR A 495 41.31 48.88 9.22
CA TYR A 495 40.87 48.04 8.11
C TYR A 495 39.34 47.84 8.11
N ARG A 496 38.74 47.75 9.30
CA ARG A 496 37.28 47.63 9.45
C ARG A 496 36.58 48.98 9.33
N GLU A 497 37.14 50.03 9.94
CA GLU A 497 36.61 51.39 9.97
C GLU A 497 37.74 52.40 9.66
N PRO A 498 37.99 52.73 8.38
CA PRO A 498 39.13 53.56 7.97
C PRO A 498 39.13 54.99 8.51
N LEU A 499 37.95 55.51 8.88
CA LEU A 499 37.75 56.86 9.40
C LEU A 499 37.63 56.89 10.93
N LEU A 500 37.98 55.80 11.61
CA LEU A 500 37.89 55.69 13.05
C LEU A 500 38.84 56.69 13.73
N VAL A 501 38.26 57.66 14.45
CA VAL A 501 39.02 58.60 15.28
C VAL A 501 39.41 57.92 16.58
N LEU A 502 40.71 57.63 16.73
CA LEU A 502 41.27 57.02 17.94
C LEU A 502 41.41 58.09 19.04
N ASP A 503 40.30 58.42 19.71
CA ASP A 503 40.32 59.27 20.91
C ASP A 503 41.03 58.56 22.08
N ALA A 504 41.77 59.31 22.90
CA ALA A 504 42.70 58.75 23.89
C ALA A 504 42.01 57.82 24.91
N ASP A 505 40.75 58.10 25.27
CA ASP A 505 40.02 57.37 26.31
C ASP A 505 39.25 56.13 25.80
N SER A 506 38.74 56.15 24.55
CA SER A 506 37.96 55.04 23.99
C SER A 506 38.82 54.00 23.24
N THR A 507 40.02 54.40 22.81
CA THR A 507 40.95 53.57 22.02
C THR A 507 41.33 52.26 22.72
N ASN A 508 41.61 52.30 24.03
CA ASN A 508 42.04 51.09 24.75
C ASN A 508 40.92 50.05 24.86
N SER A 509 39.66 50.47 24.92
CA SER A 509 38.52 49.53 24.95
C SER A 509 38.37 48.78 23.63
N GLN A 510 38.45 49.50 22.51
CA GLN A 510 38.36 48.91 21.18
C GLN A 510 39.56 48.01 20.85
N LEU A 511 40.77 48.44 21.20
CA LEU A 511 41.98 47.61 21.06
C LEU A 511 41.89 46.33 21.91
N ARG A 512 41.34 46.42 23.13
CA ARG A 512 41.13 45.25 24.00
C ARG A 512 40.13 44.26 23.41
N HIS A 513 39.00 44.74 22.88
CA HIS A 513 38.02 43.87 22.22
C HIS A 513 38.58 43.26 20.93
N CYS A 514 39.36 44.03 20.16
CA CYS A 514 40.09 43.53 18.99
C CYS A 514 41.08 42.43 19.40
N ALA A 515 41.87 42.64 20.47
CA ALA A 515 42.80 41.65 20.99
C ALA A 515 42.10 40.35 21.44
N TYR A 516 40.91 40.44 22.05
CA TYR A 516 40.11 39.27 22.39
C TYR A 516 39.71 38.47 21.15
N ARG A 517 39.23 39.16 20.10
CA ARG A 517 38.88 38.53 18.81
C ARG A 517 40.11 37.92 18.14
N CYS A 518 41.23 38.63 18.08
CA CYS A 518 42.48 38.13 17.51
C CYS A 518 42.96 36.85 18.20
N TYR A 519 42.90 36.80 19.54
CA TYR A 519 43.23 35.58 20.27
C TYR A 519 42.24 34.45 19.94
N ALA A 520 40.94 34.74 19.90
CA ALA A 520 39.92 33.75 19.59
C ALA A 520 40.10 33.18 18.16
N THR A 521 40.25 34.02 17.15
CA THR A 521 40.52 33.59 15.78
C THR A 521 41.82 32.79 15.67
N TRP A 522 42.89 33.23 16.37
CA TRP A 522 44.16 32.51 16.37
C TRP A 522 44.06 31.10 16.95
N ARG A 523 43.22 30.88 17.97
CA ARG A 523 43.12 29.59 18.67
C ARG A 523 42.03 28.67 18.14
N PHE A 524 40.92 29.23 17.66
CA PHE A 524 39.72 28.48 17.29
C PHE A 524 39.46 28.45 15.78
N GLY A 525 40.14 29.29 14.99
CA GLY A 525 40.13 29.26 13.53
C GLY A 525 38.83 29.79 12.92
N SER A 526 37.72 29.05 13.07
CA SER A 526 36.42 29.45 12.52
C SER A 526 35.78 30.57 13.33
N GLN A 527 35.08 31.48 12.64
CA GLN A 527 34.41 32.61 13.26
C GLN A 527 33.33 32.14 14.25
N ASP A 528 32.55 31.11 13.88
CA ASP A 528 31.50 30.55 14.72
C ASP A 528 32.04 30.00 16.06
N LEU A 529 33.22 29.37 16.07
CA LEU A 529 33.84 28.92 17.31
C LEU A 529 34.51 30.07 18.07
N ALA A 530 35.06 31.05 17.35
CA ALA A 530 35.72 32.22 17.92
C ALA A 530 34.73 33.13 18.67
N ASP A 531 33.50 33.27 18.19
CA ASP A 531 32.48 34.14 18.81
C ASP A 531 32.00 33.63 20.17
N PHE A 532 32.10 32.31 20.43
CA PHE A 532 31.80 31.68 21.73
C PHE A 532 33.05 31.27 22.53
N ALA A 533 34.22 31.76 22.14
CA ALA A 533 35.49 31.41 22.77
C ALA A 533 35.66 32.12 24.14
N ILE A 534 36.03 31.35 25.15
CA ILE A 534 36.40 31.89 26.48
C ILE A 534 37.93 31.93 26.57
N LEU A 535 38.46 33.14 26.78
CA LEU A 535 39.90 33.34 26.96
C LEU A 535 40.34 32.85 28.34
N PRO A 536 41.51 32.19 28.47
CA PRO A 536 42.11 31.88 29.76
C PRO A 536 42.38 33.14 30.59
N SER A 537 42.35 33.01 31.92
CA SER A 537 42.58 34.11 32.86
C SER A 537 43.94 34.81 32.62
N CYS A 538 45.03 34.05 32.45
CA CYS A 538 46.34 34.62 32.16
C CYS A 538 46.36 35.50 30.90
N CYS A 539 45.73 35.06 29.81
CA CYS A 539 45.62 35.83 28.57
C CYS A 539 44.74 37.07 28.76
N ARG A 540 43.57 36.90 29.36
CA ARG A 540 42.59 37.97 29.57
C ARG A 540 43.19 39.10 30.41
N TRP A 541 43.85 38.75 31.50
CA TRP A 541 44.51 39.73 32.37
C TRP A 541 45.74 40.36 31.74
N ARG A 542 46.53 39.60 30.97
CA ARG A 542 47.66 40.18 30.22
C ARG A 542 47.20 41.22 29.21
N ILE A 543 46.10 40.96 28.49
CA ILE A 543 45.49 41.93 27.56
C ILE A 543 44.92 43.15 28.33
N ARG A 544 44.24 42.93 29.46
CA ARG A 544 43.70 44.02 30.31
C ARG A 544 44.81 44.90 30.91
N ARG A 545 46.01 44.35 31.16
CA ARG A 545 47.18 45.12 31.62
C ARG A 545 47.78 45.97 30.51
N GLU A 546 47.85 45.45 29.29
CA GLU A 546 48.37 46.19 28.13
C GLU A 546 47.39 47.28 27.66
N PHE A 547 46.09 46.99 27.72
CA PHE A 547 45.01 47.90 27.33
C PHE A 547 44.04 48.10 28.51
N PRO A 548 44.42 48.92 29.51
CA PRO A 548 43.64 49.11 30.73
C PRO A 548 42.35 49.90 30.48
N ARG A 549 41.44 49.85 31.46
CA ARG A 549 40.24 50.68 31.53
C ARG A 549 40.46 51.77 32.58
N SER A 550 40.13 53.03 32.27
CA SER A 550 40.30 54.19 33.15
C SER A 550 39.33 54.17 34.33
N GLU A 551 38.06 53.83 34.12
CA GLU A 551 37.03 53.76 35.18
C GLU A 551 36.07 52.56 35.03
N GLY A 552 35.74 51.90 36.15
CA GLY A 552 34.76 50.81 36.26
C GLY A 552 35.31 49.38 36.14
N GLN A 553 34.49 48.37 36.51
CA GLN A 553 34.85 46.96 36.45
C GLN A 553 34.83 46.42 35.00
N TYR A 554 35.63 45.38 34.72
CA TYR A 554 35.59 44.70 33.43
C TYR A 554 34.36 43.78 33.34
N SER A 555 33.61 43.85 32.24
CA SER A 555 32.58 42.85 31.96
C SER A 555 33.21 41.52 31.52
N GLY A 556 32.56 40.42 31.88
CA GLY A 556 32.89 39.08 31.40
C GLY A 556 32.40 38.81 29.97
N PHE A 557 32.42 37.54 29.59
CA PHE A 557 31.87 37.09 28.31
C PHE A 557 30.37 37.42 28.20
N LYS A 558 29.94 37.89 27.03
CA LYS A 558 28.54 38.13 26.68
C LYS A 558 28.21 37.32 25.43
N SER A 559 27.04 36.68 25.41
CA SER A 559 26.53 36.03 24.20
C SER A 559 26.43 37.06 23.07
N PRO A 560 26.93 36.76 21.86
CA PRO A 560 26.86 37.66 20.72
C PRO A 560 25.46 37.78 20.12
N TYR A 561 24.58 36.80 20.39
CA TYR A 561 23.18 36.75 19.96
C TYR A 561 22.23 36.80 21.16
#